data_AF-X7Z5C5-F1
#
_entry.id   AF-X7Z5C5-F1
#
_cell.length_a   1.000
_cell.length_b   1.000
_cell.length_c   1.000
_cell.angle_alpha   90.00
_cell.angle_beta   90.00
_cell.angle_gamma   90.00
#
_symmetry.space_group_name_H-M   'P 1'
#
loop_
_entity.id
_entity.type
_entity.pdbx_description
1 polymer ?
#
loop_
_entity_poly.entity_id
_entity_poly.type
_entity_poly.pdbx_seq_one_letter_code
_entity_poly.pdbx_strand_id
1 'polypeptide(L)' 'MIAAPLMHDTADELAQPRGVVRDWRYGQCEPIPGKTMPKLVSVERDYAAVADKWAALGPLVETAGTR' A
#
# COMPACT_ATOMS: atom_id res chain seq x y z
N MET A 1 -10.93 -0.90 -3.24
CA MET A 1 -9.93 -1.26 -2.21
C MET A 1 -8.93 -2.23 -2.81
N ILE A 2 -7.66 -2.13 -2.44
CA ILE A 2 -6.60 -3.09 -2.81
C ILE A 2 -5.84 -3.53 -1.56
N ALA A 3 -5.33 -4.76 -1.56
CA ALA A 3 -4.34 -5.20 -0.59
C ALA A 3 -2.94 -5.03 -1.20
N ALA A 4 -2.12 -4.18 -0.60
CA ALA A 4 -0.75 -3.92 -1.05
C ALA A 4 0.25 -4.60 -0.09
N PRO A 5 1.26 -5.32 -0.61
CA PRO A 5 2.30 -5.91 0.22
C PRO A 5 3.12 -4.82 0.93
N LEU A 6 3.86 -5.23 1.96
CA LEU A 6 4.89 -4.38 2.56
C LEU A 6 6.02 -4.20 1.53
N MET A 7 6.35 -2.95 1.22
CA MET A 7 7.26 -2.62 0.13
C MET A 7 8.69 -2.39 0.63
N HIS A 8 9.67 -2.85 -0.15
CA HIS A 8 11.06 -2.42 0.00
C HIS A 8 11.19 -0.92 -0.32
N ASP A 9 12.27 -0.29 0.16
CA ASP A 9 12.54 1.15 0.03
C ASP A 9 11.45 2.03 0.66
N THR A 10 10.73 1.47 1.65
CA THR A 10 9.76 2.19 2.47
C THR A 10 9.95 1.82 3.94
N ALA A 11 9.37 2.59 4.85
CA ALA A 11 9.40 2.26 6.27
C ALA A 11 8.84 0.87 6.61
N ASP A 12 8.04 0.27 5.71
CA ASP A 12 7.49 -1.07 5.85
C ASP A 12 8.57 -2.15 5.87
N GLU A 13 9.74 -1.90 5.28
CA GLU A 13 10.81 -2.92 5.21
C GLU A 13 11.30 -3.34 6.60
N LEU A 14 11.15 -2.46 7.59
CA LEU A 14 11.53 -2.69 8.98
C LEU A 14 10.39 -3.27 9.83
N ALA A 15 9.32 -3.76 9.21
CA ALA A 15 8.12 -4.20 9.93
C ALA A 15 8.32 -5.41 10.85
N GLN A 16 9.25 -6.32 10.51
CA GLN A 16 9.58 -7.52 11.28
C GLN A 16 11.06 -7.50 11.69
N PRO A 17 11.42 -6.68 12.70
CA PRO A 17 12.82 -6.53 13.09
C PRO A 17 13.37 -7.83 13.70
N ARG A 18 14.69 -8.00 13.59
CA ARG A 18 15.45 -9.12 14.20
C ARG A 18 15.15 -10.51 13.60
N GLY A 19 14.54 -10.57 12.40
CA GLY A 19 14.32 -11.83 11.69
C GLY A 19 13.29 -12.76 12.35
N VAL A 20 12.49 -12.26 13.29
CA VAL A 20 11.43 -13.03 13.93
C VAL A 20 10.15 -12.86 13.12
N VAL A 21 9.66 -13.95 12.53
CA VAL A 21 8.42 -13.95 11.76
C VAL A 21 7.26 -14.37 12.68
N ARG A 22 6.25 -13.50 12.82
CA ARG A 22 4.99 -13.81 13.53
C ARG A 22 3.82 -13.68 12.57
N ASP A 23 3.05 -14.75 12.42
CA ASP A 23 1.88 -14.79 11.54
C ASP A 23 0.60 -14.52 12.35
N TRP A 24 -0.07 -13.41 12.02
CA TRP A 24 -1.33 -12.99 12.63
C TRP A 24 -2.47 -13.98 12.37
N ARG A 25 -2.42 -14.75 11.28
CA ARG A 25 -3.46 -15.76 10.95
C ARG A 25 -3.52 -16.88 11.98
N TYR A 26 -2.40 -17.17 12.63
CA TYR A 26 -2.29 -18.15 13.71
C TYR A 26 -2.34 -17.52 15.10
N GLY A 27 -2.71 -16.24 15.22
CA GLY A 27 -2.80 -15.53 16.50
C GLY A 27 -1.46 -15.21 17.16
N GLN A 28 -0.34 -15.26 16.42
CA GLN A 28 1.00 -15.00 16.96
C GLN A 28 1.28 -13.49 17.14
N CYS A 29 0.49 -12.65 16.50
CA CYS A 29 0.53 -11.19 16.60
C CYS A 29 -0.81 -10.58 16.20
N GLU A 30 -1.03 -9.31 16.56
CA GLU A 30 -2.20 -8.53 16.14
C GLU A 30 -2.15 -8.22 14.63
N PRO A 31 -3.28 -8.31 13.90
CA PRO A 31 -3.35 -7.93 12.48
C PRO A 31 -3.40 -6.40 12.31
N ILE A 32 -2.25 -5.81 12.01
CA ILE A 32 -2.05 -4.36 11.83
C ILE A 32 -1.67 -4.13 10.36
N PRO A 33 -2.54 -3.51 9.55
CA PRO A 33 -2.25 -3.19 8.15
C PRO A 33 -0.99 -2.34 8.00
N GLY A 34 -0.08 -2.77 7.13
CA GLY A 34 1.20 -2.10 6.90
C GLY A 34 2.30 -2.46 7.90
N LYS A 35 2.09 -3.44 8.79
CA LYS A 35 3.11 -3.93 9.71
C LYS A 35 3.12 -5.44 9.85
N THR A 36 2.04 -6.02 10.34
CA THR A 36 1.95 -7.48 10.51
C THR A 36 1.14 -8.13 9.39
N MET A 37 0.37 -7.35 8.64
CA MET A 37 -0.38 -7.79 7.45
C MET A 37 -0.27 -6.77 6.30
N PRO A 38 -0.68 -7.13 5.06
CA PRO A 38 -0.70 -6.19 3.93
C PRO A 38 -1.48 -4.91 4.24
N LYS A 39 -1.07 -3.80 3.62
CA LYS A 39 -1.82 -2.53 3.67
C LYS A 39 -3.15 -2.71 2.96
N LEU A 40 -4.23 -2.24 3.57
CA LEU A 40 -5.55 -2.17 2.94
C LEU A 40 -5.78 -0.73 2.49
N VAL A 41 -5.67 -0.49 1.19
CA VAL A 41 -5.71 0.86 0.60
C VAL A 41 -7.04 1.06 -0.11
N SER A 42 -7.77 2.12 0.25
CA SER A 42 -8.92 2.59 -0.51
C SER A 42 -8.42 3.29 -1.77
N VAL A 43 -8.96 2.88 -2.92
CA VAL A 43 -8.66 3.50 -4.21
C VAL A 43 -9.99 3.79 -4.87
N GLU A 44 -10.23 5.06 -5.15
CA GLU A 44 -11.39 5.51 -5.91
C GLU A 44 -11.15 5.28 -7.40
N ARG A 45 -12.15 4.73 -8.08
CA ARG A 45 -12.08 4.41 -9.50
C ARG A 45 -13.34 4.91 -10.18
N ASP A 46 -13.18 5.97 -10.96
CA ASP A 46 -14.16 6.37 -11.96
C ASP A 46 -13.81 5.68 -13.28
N TYR A 47 -14.64 4.71 -13.64
CA TYR A 47 -14.49 3.86 -14.83
C TYR A 47 -14.99 4.52 -16.12
N ALA A 48 -15.86 5.53 -16.04
CA ALA A 48 -16.33 6.25 -17.21
C ALA A 48 -15.23 7.14 -17.81
N ALA A 49 -14.36 7.70 -16.96
CA ALA A 49 -13.27 8.59 -17.37
C ALA A 49 -11.95 7.88 -17.74
N VAL A 50 -11.95 6.57 -18.01
CA VAL A 50 -10.70 5.81 -18.24
C VAL A 50 -9.96 6.31 -19.49
N ALA A 51 -10.67 6.57 -20.59
CA ALA A 51 -10.05 7.07 -21.82
C ALA A 51 -9.37 8.44 -21.60
N ASP A 52 -10.05 9.35 -20.91
CA ASP A 52 -9.54 10.68 -20.61
C ASP A 52 -8.31 10.61 -19.68
N LYS A 53 -8.36 9.74 -18.66
CA LYS A 53 -7.22 9.52 -17.75
C LYS A 53 -6.03 8.86 -18.42
N TRP A 54 -6.24 8.06 -19.45
CA TRP A 54 -5.17 7.47 -20.25
C TRP A 54 -4.48 8.51 -21.15
N ALA A 55 -5.25 9.48 -21.66
CA ALA A 55 -4.75 10.54 -22.54
C ALA A 55 -4.06 11.70 -21.80
N ALA A 56 -4.01 11.69 -20.47
CA ALA A 56 -3.48 12.77 -19.64
C ALA A 56 -2.43 12.30 -18.63
N LEU A 57 -1.45 13.15 -18.33
CA LEU A 57 -0.52 12.98 -17.21
C LEU A 57 -1.28 13.37 -15.92
N GLY A 58 -1.82 12.39 -15.21
CA GLY A 58 -2.74 12.63 -14.09
C GLY A 58 -2.23 13.58 -12.99
N PRO A 59 -3.13 14.18 -12.20
CA PRO A 59 -2.83 15.31 -11.31
C PRO A 59 -1.88 14.96 -10.13
N LEU A 60 -1.73 13.68 -9.79
CA LEU A 60 -0.92 13.26 -8.64
C LEU A 60 0.58 13.54 -8.80
N VAL A 61 1.07 13.76 -10.03
CA VAL A 61 2.48 14.10 -10.27
C VAL A 61 2.85 15.40 -9.54
N GLU A 62 1.94 16.38 -9.55
CA GLU A 62 2.16 17.69 -8.93
C GLU A 62 2.15 17.64 -7.40
N THR A 63 1.52 16.65 -6.80
CA THR A 63 1.33 16.58 -5.34
C THR A 63 2.17 15.49 -4.67
N ALA A 64 2.37 14.35 -5.35
CA ALA A 64 3.09 13.19 -4.83
C ALA A 64 4.55 13.13 -5.34
N GLY A 65 4.90 13.87 -6.39
CA GLY A 65 6.25 13.91 -6.97
C GLY A 65 7.09 15.15 -6.61
N THR A 66 6.52 16.15 -5.93
CA THR A 66 7.14 17.47 -5.65
C THR A 66 7.62 17.63 -4.20
N ARG A 67 7.92 16.54 -3.50
CA ARG A 67 8.42 16.59 -2.14
C ARG A 67 9.57 15.64 -1.88
#